data_AF-A0A9P1CNE5-F1
#
_entry.id   AF-A0A9P1CNE5-F1
#
_cell.length_a   1.000
_cell.length_b   1.000
_cell.length_c   1.000
_cell.angle_alpha   90.00
_cell.angle_beta   90.00
_cell.angle_gamma   90.00
#
_symmetry.space_group_name_H-M   'P 1'
#
loop_
_entity.id
_entity.type
_entity.pdbx_description
1 polymer ?
#
loop_
_entity_poly.entity_id
_entity_poly.type
_entity_poly.pdbx_seq_one_letter_code
_entity_poly.pdbx_strand_id
1 'polypeptide(L)'
;MECRDAMPRPVLTKLRTLLEEIQNQDDAAPKSKSRKRKALEELNVLEAHMEGQKEAKRAYKETKKAYEETKKALEKTIGLLEQENRNYVVQLAQHQSVSQTRPILEVGLQHYNQNRGRNTSYTKASHDFENETIFEPSGSLQPWARETCEKFEKHLHCKIMPGSREFHEALWDLYKDLSRRHHSTGGFTTGVGLVIQTPSPVQTGAVVLLMCALRLKGYLLNIQIRAEVEGKAVIITKKGKLKVDQFG
;
A
#
# COMPACT_ATOMS: atom_id res chain seq x y z
N MET A 1 -22.03 -22.02 -26.88
CA MET A 1 -23.40 -22.57 -26.95
C MET A 1 -24.09 -21.86 -28.10
N GLU A 2 -23.98 -22.42 -29.30
CA GLU A 2 -24.43 -21.79 -30.54
C GLU A 2 -25.96 -21.89 -30.64
N CYS A 3 -26.64 -20.74 -30.59
CA CYS A 3 -28.06 -20.64 -30.87
C CYS A 3 -28.29 -20.97 -32.34
N ARG A 4 -28.88 -22.14 -32.62
CA ARG A 4 -29.48 -22.43 -33.92
C ARG A 4 -30.50 -21.34 -34.24
N ASP A 5 -30.36 -20.77 -35.44
CA ASP A 5 -31.11 -19.62 -35.91
C ASP A 5 -32.62 -19.81 -35.75
N ALA A 6 -33.27 -18.83 -35.12
CA ALA A 6 -34.71 -18.72 -35.12
C ALA A 6 -35.19 -18.63 -36.58
N MET A 7 -36.27 -19.34 -36.92
CA MET A 7 -36.86 -19.25 -38.26
C MET A 7 -37.05 -17.77 -38.63
N PRO A 8 -36.52 -17.32 -39.77
CA PRO A 8 -36.58 -15.90 -40.12
C PRO A 8 -38.05 -15.50 -40.28
N ARG A 9 -38.44 -14.37 -39.66
CA ARG A 9 -39.78 -13.74 -39.75
C ARG A 9 -40.50 -13.92 -41.11
N PRO A 10 -39.85 -13.76 -42.28
CA PRO A 10 -40.48 -14.01 -43.58
C PRO A 10 -41.07 -15.42 -43.78
N VAL A 11 -40.56 -16.44 -43.09
CA VAL A 11 -41.06 -17.83 -43.15
C VAL A 11 -42.39 -17.97 -42.42
N LEU A 12 -42.54 -17.32 -41.26
CA LEU A 12 -43.81 -17.27 -40.53
C LEU A 12 -44.86 -16.46 -41.27
N THR A 13 -44.45 -15.34 -41.90
CA THR A 13 -45.36 -14.54 -42.74
C THR A 13 -45.83 -15.33 -43.96
N LYS A 14 -44.93 -16.12 -44.58
CA LYS A 14 -45.26 -17.04 -45.69
C LYS A 14 -46.17 -18.20 -45.26
N LEU A 15 -45.93 -18.80 -44.09
CA LEU A 15 -46.80 -19.86 -43.55
C LEU A 15 -48.20 -19.33 -43.23
N ARG A 16 -48.30 -18.09 -42.72
CA ARG A 16 -49.57 -17.43 -42.42
C ARG A 16 -50.36 -17.07 -43.68
N THR A 17 -49.68 -16.54 -44.70
CA THR A 17 -50.31 -16.28 -46.02
C THR A 17 -50.73 -17.57 -46.72
N LEU A 18 -49.91 -18.64 -46.68
CA LEU A 18 -50.30 -19.95 -47.21
C LEU A 18 -51.50 -20.56 -46.47
N LEU A 19 -51.60 -20.35 -45.15
CA LEU A 19 -52.76 -20.79 -44.36
C LEU A 19 -54.02 -20.00 -44.69
N GLU A 20 -53.91 -18.67 -44.89
CA GLU A 20 -55.01 -17.81 -45.34
C GLU A 20 -55.46 -18.16 -46.77
N GLU A 21 -54.53 -18.50 -47.67
CA GLU A 21 -54.83 -19.01 -49.02
C GLU A 21 -55.57 -20.36 -48.99
N ILE A 22 -55.18 -21.27 -48.09
CA ILE A 22 -55.91 -22.54 -47.83
C ILE A 22 -57.28 -22.28 -47.18
N GLN A 23 -57.44 -21.17 -46.47
CA GLN A 23 -58.70 -20.75 -45.84
C GLN A 23 -59.74 -20.33 -46.89
N ASN A 24 -59.28 -19.74 -47.99
CA ASN A 24 -60.11 -19.30 -49.13
C ASN A 24 -60.45 -20.43 -50.13
N GLN A 25 -59.87 -21.63 -49.97
CA GLN A 25 -60.23 -22.83 -50.76
C GLN A 25 -61.25 -23.71 -50.01
N ASP A 26 -62.34 -24.03 -50.74
CA ASP A 26 -63.60 -24.71 -50.39
C ASP A 26 -63.72 -25.55 -49.10
N ASP A 27 -64.84 -25.32 -48.42
CA ASP A 27 -65.24 -25.85 -47.10
C ASP A 27 -66.07 -27.16 -47.18
N ALA A 28 -65.90 -27.97 -48.22
CA ALA A 28 -66.80 -29.10 -48.52
C ALA A 28 -66.44 -30.45 -47.85
N ALA A 29 -65.35 -30.59 -47.08
CA ALA A 29 -64.95 -31.88 -46.50
C ALA A 29 -64.56 -31.81 -45.00
N PRO A 30 -65.18 -32.61 -44.10
CA PRO A 30 -64.93 -32.56 -42.65
C PRO A 30 -63.48 -32.86 -42.23
N LYS A 31 -62.70 -33.57 -43.08
CA LYS A 31 -61.27 -33.81 -42.87
C LYS A 31 -60.39 -32.57 -43.09
N SER A 32 -60.83 -31.57 -43.86
CA SER A 32 -60.05 -30.34 -44.10
C SER A 32 -60.12 -29.37 -42.91
N LYS A 33 -61.28 -29.24 -42.25
CA LYS A 33 -61.45 -28.43 -41.03
C LYS A 33 -60.58 -28.90 -39.87
N SER A 34 -60.44 -30.21 -39.66
CA SER A 34 -59.57 -30.77 -38.62
C SER A 34 -58.09 -30.46 -38.88
N ARG A 35 -57.63 -30.59 -40.13
CA ARG A 35 -56.25 -30.23 -40.52
C ARG A 35 -55.97 -28.74 -40.40
N LYS A 36 -56.92 -27.88 -40.81
CA LYS A 36 -56.84 -26.41 -40.65
C LYS A 36 -56.68 -26.03 -39.17
N ARG A 37 -57.49 -26.61 -38.28
CA ARG A 37 -57.44 -26.33 -36.84
C ARG A 37 -56.10 -26.74 -36.22
N LYS A 38 -55.57 -27.90 -36.62
CA LYS A 38 -54.26 -28.38 -36.16
C LYS A 38 -53.10 -27.49 -36.62
N ALA A 39 -53.13 -27.03 -37.87
CA ALA A 39 -52.10 -26.12 -38.39
C ALA A 39 -52.13 -24.74 -37.72
N LEU A 40 -53.31 -24.20 -37.42
CA LEU A 40 -53.46 -22.95 -36.67
C LEU A 40 -52.91 -23.08 -35.23
N GLU A 41 -53.17 -24.22 -34.59
CA GLU A 41 -52.69 -24.52 -33.24
C GLU A 41 -51.16 -24.68 -33.22
N GLU A 42 -50.57 -25.36 -34.21
CA GLU A 42 -49.12 -25.46 -34.38
C GLU A 42 -48.46 -24.09 -34.62
N LEU A 43 -49.13 -23.19 -35.38
CA LEU A 43 -48.63 -21.84 -35.63
C LEU A 43 -48.66 -20.96 -34.36
N ASN A 44 -49.75 -21.05 -33.58
CA ASN A 44 -49.85 -20.37 -32.28
C ASN A 44 -48.76 -20.84 -31.29
N VAL A 45 -48.47 -22.15 -31.26
CA VAL A 45 -47.38 -22.72 -30.46
C VAL A 45 -46.03 -22.19 -30.92
N LEU A 46 -45.79 -22.05 -32.22
CA LEU A 46 -44.53 -21.53 -32.76
C LEU A 46 -44.35 -20.04 -32.48
N GLU A 47 -45.41 -19.23 -32.57
CA GLU A 47 -45.39 -17.81 -32.23
C GLU A 47 -45.10 -17.60 -30.73
N ALA A 48 -45.74 -18.38 -29.85
CA ALA A 48 -45.47 -18.35 -28.42
C ALA A 48 -44.02 -18.73 -28.10
N HIS A 49 -43.48 -19.77 -28.76
CA HIS A 49 -42.09 -20.16 -28.59
C HIS A 49 -41.10 -19.08 -29.07
N MET A 50 -41.38 -18.44 -30.20
CA MET A 50 -40.57 -17.33 -30.73
C MET A 50 -40.56 -16.10 -29.80
N GLU A 51 -41.71 -15.76 -29.21
CA GLU A 51 -41.78 -14.65 -28.25
C GLU A 51 -41.04 -15.00 -26.97
N GLY A 52 -41.21 -16.22 -26.44
CA GLY A 52 -40.43 -16.72 -25.31
C GLY A 52 -38.91 -16.69 -25.55
N GLN A 53 -38.44 -16.99 -26.78
CA GLN A 53 -37.03 -16.83 -27.12
C GLN A 53 -36.55 -15.37 -27.13
N LYS A 54 -37.38 -14.41 -27.55
CA LYS A 54 -37.02 -12.98 -27.51
C LYS A 54 -36.93 -12.49 -26.07
N GLU A 55 -37.89 -12.87 -25.24
CA GLU A 55 -37.88 -12.55 -23.81
C GLU A 55 -36.65 -13.15 -23.13
N ALA A 56 -36.34 -14.42 -23.38
CA ALA A 56 -35.12 -15.06 -22.88
C ALA A 56 -33.84 -14.33 -23.33
N LYS A 57 -33.76 -13.89 -24.58
CA LYS A 57 -32.62 -13.10 -25.09
C LYS A 57 -32.52 -11.71 -24.44
N ARG A 58 -33.65 -11.06 -24.14
CA ARG A 58 -33.67 -9.78 -23.41
C ARG A 58 -33.19 -9.96 -21.97
N ALA A 59 -33.75 -10.94 -21.27
CA ALA A 59 -33.35 -11.32 -19.90
C ALA A 59 -31.85 -11.67 -19.83
N TYR A 60 -31.31 -12.38 -20.85
CA TYR A 60 -29.88 -12.66 -20.92
C TYR A 60 -29.02 -11.39 -21.09
N LYS A 61 -29.46 -10.42 -21.91
CA LYS A 61 -28.73 -9.15 -22.07
C LYS A 61 -28.74 -8.31 -20.80
N GLU A 62 -29.87 -8.28 -20.10
CA GLU A 62 -30.02 -7.56 -18.83
C GLU A 62 -29.16 -8.19 -17.73
N THR A 63 -29.19 -9.52 -17.60
CA THR A 63 -28.33 -10.24 -16.65
C THR A 63 -26.85 -10.05 -16.97
N LYS A 64 -26.46 -10.09 -18.24
CA LYS A 64 -25.09 -9.79 -18.66
C LYS A 64 -24.68 -8.35 -18.31
N LYS A 65 -25.55 -7.37 -18.52
CA LYS A 65 -25.28 -5.96 -18.16
C LYS A 65 -25.10 -5.80 -16.65
N ALA A 66 -26.01 -6.38 -15.85
CA ALA A 66 -25.92 -6.36 -14.39
C ALA A 66 -24.63 -7.06 -13.90
N TYR A 67 -24.19 -8.13 -14.56
CA TYR A 67 -22.93 -8.79 -14.26
C TYR A 67 -21.72 -7.87 -14.52
N GLU A 68 -21.66 -7.18 -15.66
CA GLU A 68 -20.57 -6.24 -15.98
C GLU A 68 -20.52 -5.05 -15.01
N GLU A 69 -21.67 -4.52 -14.62
CA GLU A 69 -21.77 -3.46 -13.60
C GLU A 69 -21.25 -3.95 -12.24
N THR A 70 -21.65 -5.16 -11.83
CA THR A 70 -21.16 -5.81 -10.60
C THR A 70 -19.65 -6.02 -10.64
N LYS A 71 -19.13 -6.49 -11.78
CA LYS A 71 -17.69 -6.72 -11.98
C LYS A 71 -16.90 -5.43 -11.84
N LYS A 72 -17.33 -4.33 -12.48
CA LYS A 72 -16.68 -3.01 -12.34
C LYS A 72 -16.69 -2.50 -10.90
N ALA A 73 -17.79 -2.72 -10.18
CA ALA A 73 -17.87 -2.36 -8.76
C ALA A 73 -16.86 -3.15 -7.92
N LEU A 74 -16.72 -4.45 -8.16
CA LEU A 74 -15.72 -5.30 -7.48
C LEU A 74 -14.28 -4.87 -7.82
N GLU A 75 -13.97 -4.58 -9.08
CA GLU A 75 -12.65 -4.09 -9.49
C GLU A 75 -12.28 -2.79 -8.75
N LYS A 76 -13.24 -1.86 -8.61
CA LYS A 76 -13.04 -0.63 -7.83
C LYS A 76 -12.77 -0.92 -6.35
N THR A 77 -13.51 -1.84 -5.75
CA THR A 77 -13.31 -2.24 -4.34
C THR A 77 -11.95 -2.89 -4.12
N ILE A 78 -11.51 -3.76 -5.03
CA ILE A 78 -10.17 -4.37 -4.98
C ILE A 78 -9.09 -3.28 -5.02
N GLY A 79 -9.20 -2.31 -5.92
CA GLY A 79 -8.23 -1.20 -6.01
C GLY A 79 -8.14 -0.37 -4.72
N LEU A 80 -9.27 -0.14 -4.04
CA LEU A 80 -9.29 0.54 -2.73
C LEU A 80 -8.61 -0.30 -1.64
N LEU A 81 -8.91 -1.60 -1.58
CA LEU A 81 -8.28 -2.50 -0.60
C LEU A 81 -6.76 -2.62 -0.82
N GLU A 82 -6.28 -2.65 -2.06
CA GLU A 82 -4.86 -2.64 -2.38
C GLU A 82 -4.16 -1.33 -1.94
N GLN A 83 -4.86 -0.20 -2.04
CA GLN A 83 -4.35 1.08 -1.54
C GLN A 83 -4.28 1.08 -0.01
N GLU A 84 -5.32 0.61 0.68
CA GLU A 84 -5.33 0.50 2.14
C GLU A 84 -4.24 -0.46 2.64
N ASN A 85 -4.06 -1.61 2.00
CA ASN A 85 -3.02 -2.57 2.37
C ASN A 85 -1.61 -1.95 2.24
N ARG A 86 -1.34 -1.21 1.16
CA ARG A 86 -0.08 -0.46 1.01
C ARG A 86 0.14 0.54 2.14
N ASN A 87 -0.91 1.26 2.55
CA ASN A 87 -0.83 2.18 3.69
C ASN A 87 -0.53 1.45 5.00
N TYR A 88 -1.16 0.30 5.25
CA TYR A 88 -0.89 -0.51 6.44
C TYR A 88 0.55 -1.06 6.48
N VAL A 89 1.07 -1.51 5.34
CA VAL A 89 2.48 -1.97 5.25
C VAL A 89 3.45 -0.85 5.61
N VAL A 90 3.23 0.38 5.13
CA VAL A 90 4.06 1.54 5.47
C VAL A 90 3.96 1.87 6.96
N GLN A 91 2.75 1.86 7.54
CA GLN A 91 2.55 2.11 8.97
C GLN A 91 3.24 1.04 9.84
N LEU A 92 3.17 -0.24 9.44
CA LEU A 92 3.83 -1.33 10.15
C LEU A 92 5.36 -1.20 10.12
N ALA A 93 5.94 -0.85 8.96
CA ALA A 93 7.37 -0.61 8.84
C ALA A 93 7.83 0.56 9.73
N GLN A 94 7.04 1.65 9.78
CA GLN A 94 7.28 2.76 10.69
C GLN A 94 7.20 2.33 12.16
N HIS A 95 6.21 1.52 12.54
CA HIS A 95 6.08 1.00 13.90
C HIS A 95 7.30 0.15 14.30
N GLN A 96 7.76 -0.73 13.41
CA GLN A 96 8.92 -1.58 13.66
C GLN A 96 10.19 -0.74 13.86
N SER A 97 10.43 0.25 13.00
CA SER A 97 11.58 1.15 13.14
C SER A 97 11.58 1.87 14.49
N VAL A 98 10.42 2.43 14.91
CA VAL A 98 10.34 3.18 16.17
C VAL A 98 10.55 2.27 17.38
N SER A 99 9.91 1.10 17.40
CA SER A 99 10.05 0.11 18.48
C SER A 99 11.50 -0.36 18.66
N GLN A 100 12.26 -0.46 17.56
CA GLN A 100 13.67 -0.82 17.59
C GLN A 100 14.58 0.36 18.00
N THR A 101 14.36 1.57 17.49
CA THR A 101 15.25 2.73 17.73
C THR A 101 15.05 3.36 19.11
N ARG A 102 13.81 3.44 19.60
CA ARG A 102 13.47 4.26 20.76
C ARG A 102 14.12 3.77 22.06
N PRO A 103 14.06 2.47 22.43
CA PRO A 103 14.67 2.07 23.69
C PRO A 103 16.19 2.19 23.68
N ILE A 104 16.83 2.07 22.51
CA ILE A 104 18.28 2.29 22.36
C ILE A 104 18.62 3.75 22.59
N LEU A 105 17.82 4.67 22.04
CA LEU A 105 17.97 6.10 22.31
C LEU A 105 17.74 6.41 23.80
N GLU A 106 16.70 5.85 24.42
CA GLU A 106 16.42 6.03 25.85
C GLU A 106 17.57 5.50 26.73
N VAL A 107 18.15 4.34 26.42
CA VAL A 107 19.36 3.82 27.11
C VAL A 107 20.52 4.80 26.98
N GLY A 108 20.77 5.31 25.77
CA GLY A 108 21.83 6.29 25.54
C GLY A 108 21.63 7.59 26.33
N LEU A 109 20.41 8.12 26.33
CA LEU A 109 20.03 9.33 27.05
C LEU A 109 20.02 9.12 28.57
N GLN A 110 19.66 7.92 29.04
CA GLN A 110 19.73 7.56 30.45
C GLN A 110 21.18 7.55 30.94
N HIS A 111 22.10 6.95 30.20
CA HIS A 111 23.54 7.01 30.52
C HIS A 111 24.06 8.44 30.53
N TYR A 112 23.63 9.27 29.56
CA TYR A 112 23.97 10.69 29.53
C TYR A 112 23.49 11.43 30.80
N ASN A 113 22.24 11.25 31.19
CA ASN A 113 21.66 11.83 32.41
C ASN A 113 22.41 11.40 33.68
N GLN A 114 22.73 10.11 33.80
CA GLN A 114 23.50 9.56 34.91
C GLN A 114 24.89 10.22 35.01
N ASN A 115 25.60 10.34 33.89
CA ASN A 115 26.92 10.96 33.84
C ASN A 115 26.90 12.47 34.16
N ARG A 116 25.76 13.14 33.93
CA ARG A 116 25.56 14.55 34.26
C ARG A 116 25.02 14.77 35.67
N GLY A 117 24.66 13.72 36.40
CA GLY A 117 23.97 13.83 37.70
C GLY A 117 22.62 14.54 37.59
N ARG A 118 21.95 14.46 36.43
CA ARG A 118 20.67 15.12 36.15
C ARG A 118 19.56 14.09 36.04
N ASN A 119 18.39 14.42 36.58
CA ASN A 119 17.16 13.66 36.35
C ASN A 119 16.16 14.54 35.59
N THR A 120 16.29 14.56 34.27
CA THR A 120 15.40 15.32 33.38
C THR A 120 14.61 14.37 32.49
N SER A 121 13.49 14.87 31.94
CA SER A 121 12.76 14.12 30.90
C SER A 121 13.68 13.79 29.73
N TYR A 122 13.42 12.66 29.05
CA TYR A 122 14.20 12.26 27.89
C TYR A 122 14.16 13.28 26.75
N THR A 123 13.04 13.99 26.56
CA THR A 123 12.95 15.10 25.61
C THR A 123 13.98 16.18 25.92
N LYS A 124 14.07 16.61 27.19
CA LYS A 124 15.05 17.60 27.62
C LYS A 124 16.48 17.06 27.52
N ALA A 125 16.69 15.79 27.88
CA ALA A 125 17.99 15.13 27.77
C ALA A 125 18.48 15.06 26.31
N SER A 126 17.59 14.79 25.34
CA SER A 126 17.91 14.79 23.91
C SER A 126 18.36 16.17 23.45
N HIS A 127 17.58 17.21 23.76
CA HIS A 127 17.95 18.59 23.40
C HIS A 127 19.27 19.03 24.04
N ASP A 128 19.47 18.77 25.33
CA ASP A 128 20.72 19.10 26.02
C ASP A 128 21.89 18.36 25.36
N PHE A 129 21.72 17.07 25.06
CA PHE A 129 22.75 16.25 24.42
C PHE A 129 23.12 16.74 23.01
N GLU A 130 22.12 17.05 22.19
CA GLU A 130 22.29 17.56 20.82
C GLU A 130 23.04 18.89 20.85
N ASN A 131 22.64 19.82 21.71
CA ASN A 131 23.29 21.12 21.84
C ASN A 131 24.75 21.02 22.31
N GLU A 132 25.07 20.05 23.16
CA GLU A 132 26.42 19.88 23.69
C GLU A 132 27.35 19.07 22.77
N THR A 133 26.79 18.16 21.97
CA THR A 133 27.56 17.16 21.25
C THR A 133 27.53 17.33 19.73
N ILE A 134 26.41 17.81 19.19
CA ILE A 134 26.19 17.89 17.74
C ILE A 134 26.37 19.33 17.25
N PHE A 135 25.92 20.31 18.02
CA PHE A 135 25.98 21.72 17.66
C PHE A 135 27.15 22.47 18.32
N GLU A 136 27.59 23.51 17.65
CA GLU A 136 28.41 24.59 18.19
C GLU A 136 27.52 25.65 18.86
N PRO A 137 28.07 26.53 19.72
CA PRO A 137 27.29 27.62 20.33
C PRO A 137 26.62 28.57 19.32
N SER A 138 27.16 28.66 18.09
CA SER A 138 26.60 29.39 16.96
C SER A 138 25.36 28.74 16.33
N GLY A 139 25.03 27.51 16.73
CA GLY A 139 23.96 26.71 16.12
C GLY A 139 24.39 25.94 14.86
N SER A 140 25.64 26.08 14.42
CA SER A 140 26.22 25.26 13.34
C SER A 140 26.54 23.85 13.82
N LEU A 141 26.55 22.87 12.90
CA LEU A 141 27.06 21.53 13.21
C LEU A 141 28.57 21.58 13.51
N GLN A 142 28.98 20.83 14.53
CA GLN A 142 30.38 20.57 14.84
C GLN A 142 31.11 19.90 13.64
N PRO A 143 32.45 20.04 13.54
CA PRO A 143 33.20 19.50 12.40
C PRO A 143 33.00 18.00 12.16
N TRP A 144 32.97 17.20 13.24
CA TRP A 144 32.77 15.76 13.15
C TRP A 144 31.36 15.41 12.62
N ALA A 145 30.35 16.20 12.98
CA ALA A 145 28.97 16.00 12.59
C ALA A 145 28.80 16.30 11.10
N ARG A 146 29.44 17.39 10.63
CA ARG A 146 29.49 17.75 9.20
C ARG A 146 30.17 16.67 8.36
N GLU A 147 31.34 16.20 8.79
CA GLU A 147 32.06 15.10 8.13
C GLU A 147 31.22 13.81 8.07
N THR A 148 30.42 13.55 9.11
CA THR A 148 29.52 12.38 9.16
C THR A 148 28.39 12.52 8.15
N CYS A 149 27.77 13.70 8.04
CA CYS A 149 26.75 13.98 7.02
C CYS A 149 27.33 13.82 5.61
N GLU A 150 28.49 14.41 5.32
CA GLU A 150 29.15 14.31 4.00
C GLU A 150 29.45 12.85 3.62
N LYS A 151 29.91 12.03 4.58
CA LYS A 151 30.12 10.59 4.35
C LYS A 151 28.82 9.85 4.10
N PHE A 152 27.77 10.19 4.83
CA PHE A 152 26.46 9.58 4.65
C PHE A 152 25.90 9.87 3.26
N GLU A 153 25.94 11.13 2.83
CA GLU A 153 25.54 11.55 1.49
C GLU A 153 26.34 10.83 0.41
N LYS A 154 27.67 10.74 0.59
CA LYS A 154 28.56 10.04 -0.34
C LYS A 154 28.24 8.56 -0.46
N HIS A 155 27.89 7.89 0.63
CA HIS A 155 27.67 6.45 0.65
C HIS A 155 26.28 6.03 0.20
N LEU A 156 25.26 6.83 0.52
CA LEU A 156 23.88 6.51 0.19
C LEU A 156 23.35 7.27 -1.03
N HIS A 157 24.13 8.21 -1.58
CA HIS A 157 23.75 9.06 -2.71
C HIS A 157 22.48 9.87 -2.45
N CYS A 158 22.21 10.20 -1.19
CA CYS A 158 21.13 11.08 -0.79
C CYS A 158 21.68 12.46 -0.42
N LYS A 159 20.86 13.50 -0.57
CA LYS A 159 21.21 14.85 -0.17
C LYS A 159 20.65 15.13 1.21
N ILE A 160 21.51 15.12 2.22
CA ILE A 160 21.20 15.66 3.54
C ILE A 160 21.61 17.12 3.48
N MET A 161 20.68 18.05 3.61
CA MET A 161 21.03 19.46 3.73
C MET A 161 21.24 19.78 5.22
N PRO A 162 22.44 19.61 5.82
CA PRO A 162 22.64 19.80 7.25
C PRO A 162 22.32 21.22 7.72
N GLY A 163 22.39 22.21 6.83
CA GLY A 163 22.00 23.59 7.09
C GLY A 163 20.52 23.87 6.91
N SER A 164 19.71 22.90 6.43
CA SER A 164 18.29 23.14 6.22
C SER A 164 17.54 23.16 7.54
N ARG A 165 16.50 23.99 7.58
CA ARG A 165 15.55 24.02 8.70
C ARG A 165 14.92 22.65 8.94
N GLU A 166 14.56 21.95 7.88
CA GLU A 166 13.98 20.60 7.94
C GLU A 166 14.89 19.60 8.66
N PHE A 167 16.20 19.65 8.42
CA PHE A 167 17.16 18.76 9.09
C PHE A 167 17.26 19.06 10.58
N HIS A 168 17.31 20.35 10.95
CA HIS A 168 17.36 20.76 12.36
C HIS A 168 16.06 20.41 13.10
N GLU A 169 14.91 20.65 12.47
CA GLU A 169 13.60 20.24 13.01
C GLU A 169 13.54 18.72 13.17
N ALA A 170 13.98 17.95 12.17
CA ALA A 170 14.02 16.49 12.24
C ALA A 170 14.93 15.97 13.36
N LEU A 171 16.05 16.66 13.66
CA LEU A 171 16.95 16.29 14.75
C LEU A 171 16.36 16.65 16.12
N TRP A 172 15.84 17.87 16.27
CA TRP A 172 15.27 18.35 17.54
C TRP A 172 13.96 17.67 17.92
N ASP A 173 13.09 17.41 16.95
CA ASP A 173 11.85 16.69 17.19
C ASP A 173 12.05 15.17 17.17
N LEU A 174 13.28 14.66 16.95
CA LEU A 174 13.53 13.24 16.77
C LEU A 174 13.00 12.40 17.94
N TYR A 175 13.37 12.75 19.18
CA TYR A 175 12.89 12.02 20.35
C TYR A 175 11.37 12.10 20.49
N LYS A 176 10.77 13.24 20.17
CA LYS A 176 9.31 13.47 20.26
C LYS A 176 8.55 12.71 19.20
N ASP A 177 9.06 12.64 17.98
CA ASP A 177 8.47 11.90 16.87
C ASP A 177 8.65 10.39 17.03
N LEU A 178 9.81 9.96 17.55
CA LEU A 178 10.03 8.57 17.99
C LEU A 178 9.14 8.22 19.19
N SER A 179 8.85 9.16 20.10
CA SER A 179 8.06 8.86 21.31
C SER A 179 6.54 8.91 21.11
N ARG A 180 6.04 9.80 20.24
CA ARG A 180 4.61 9.91 19.89
C ARG A 180 4.11 8.69 19.11
N ARG A 181 4.99 8.02 18.37
CA ARG A 181 4.65 6.88 17.52
C ARG A 181 4.95 5.54 18.22
N HIS A 182 4.31 5.29 19.36
CA HIS A 182 4.24 4.02 20.11
C HIS A 182 5.05 3.93 21.42
N HIS A 183 4.32 3.52 22.47
CA HIS A 183 4.80 2.88 23.69
C HIS A 183 4.43 1.40 23.61
N SER A 184 5.38 0.54 23.25
CA SER A 184 5.37 -0.86 23.66
C SER A 184 6.82 -1.38 23.66
N THR A 185 7.29 -1.80 24.82
CA THR A 185 8.58 -2.44 25.03
C THR A 185 8.41 -3.94 24.83
N GLY A 186 8.67 -4.41 23.61
CA GLY A 186 8.93 -5.82 23.31
C GLY A 186 10.43 -6.08 23.39
N GLY A 187 10.83 -7.12 24.14
CA GLY A 187 12.22 -7.37 24.52
C GLY A 187 13.23 -7.41 23.36
N PHE A 188 14.39 -6.79 23.59
CA PHE A 188 15.55 -6.93 22.72
C PHE A 188 16.04 -8.37 22.77
N THR A 189 15.89 -9.10 21.66
CA THR A 189 16.63 -10.34 21.45
C THR A 189 18.08 -10.00 21.15
N THR A 190 18.99 -10.55 21.93
CA THR A 190 20.44 -10.38 21.81
C THR A 190 20.89 -10.84 20.41
N GLY A 191 21.48 -9.93 19.63
CA GLY A 191 22.13 -10.26 18.35
C GLY A 191 21.49 -9.64 17.10
N VAL A 192 20.28 -9.11 17.18
CA VAL A 192 19.65 -8.38 16.08
C VAL A 192 19.95 -6.89 16.28
N GLY A 193 20.85 -6.33 15.48
CA GLY A 193 21.20 -4.91 15.56
C GLY A 193 20.00 -3.99 15.32
N LEU A 194 20.21 -2.69 15.58
CA LEU A 194 19.30 -1.63 15.19
C LEU A 194 19.38 -1.38 13.68
N VAL A 195 18.26 -1.41 12.98
CA VAL A 195 18.15 -0.94 11.59
C VAL A 195 17.37 0.37 11.57
N ILE A 196 18.00 1.44 11.04
CA ILE A 196 17.39 2.75 10.87
C ILE A 196 16.89 2.84 9.43
N GLN A 197 15.57 2.83 9.28
CA GLN A 197 14.88 3.02 8.01
C GLN A 197 13.76 4.04 8.22
N THR A 198 13.92 5.24 7.66
CA THR A 198 12.86 6.25 7.68
C THR A 198 12.42 6.59 6.25
N PRO A 199 11.18 7.09 6.04
CA PRO A 199 10.70 7.45 4.71
C PRO A 199 11.45 8.63 4.07
N SER A 200 12.17 9.44 4.86
CA SER A 200 12.89 10.62 4.39
C SER A 200 14.40 10.45 4.59
N PRO A 201 15.23 10.62 3.56
CA PRO A 201 16.68 10.60 3.71
C PRO A 201 17.20 11.63 4.73
N VAL A 202 16.50 12.77 4.88
CA VAL A 202 16.82 13.81 5.86
C VAL A 202 16.61 13.29 7.29
N GLN A 203 15.48 12.62 7.54
CA GLN A 203 15.19 12.00 8.84
C GLN A 203 16.16 10.87 9.16
N THR A 204 16.46 10.00 8.19
CA THR A 204 17.45 8.93 8.36
C THR A 204 18.82 9.54 8.71
N GLY A 205 19.21 10.62 8.04
CA GLY A 205 20.42 11.37 8.34
C GLY A 205 20.47 11.91 9.77
N ALA A 206 19.38 12.54 10.23
CA ALA A 206 19.28 13.06 11.60
C ALA A 206 19.41 11.95 12.65
N VAL A 207 18.71 10.82 12.47
CA VAL A 207 18.81 9.65 13.38
C VAL A 207 20.24 9.11 13.38
N VAL A 208 20.85 8.96 12.22
CA VAL A 208 22.23 8.45 12.09
C VAL A 208 23.21 9.36 12.80
N LEU A 209 23.05 10.68 12.67
CA LEU A 209 23.92 11.64 13.33
C LEU A 209 23.82 11.53 14.86
N LEU A 210 22.60 11.43 15.40
CA LEU A 210 22.38 11.25 16.83
C LEU A 210 22.98 9.92 17.34
N MET A 211 22.80 8.83 16.59
CA MET A 211 23.38 7.52 16.96
C MET A 211 24.91 7.53 16.90
N CYS A 212 25.51 8.25 15.94
CA CYS A 212 26.95 8.48 15.89
C CYS A 212 27.42 9.27 17.12
N ALA A 213 26.72 10.35 17.49
CA ALA A 213 27.02 11.14 18.67
C ALA A 213 27.00 10.30 19.96
N LEU A 214 25.93 9.53 20.18
CA LEU A 214 25.80 8.65 21.34
C LEU A 214 26.92 7.60 21.40
N ARG A 215 27.38 7.10 20.25
CA ARG A 215 28.53 6.19 20.17
C ARG A 215 29.87 6.85 20.43
N LEU A 216 30.08 8.06 19.91
CA LEU A 216 31.29 8.84 20.20
C LEU A 216 31.44 9.11 21.70
N LYS A 217 30.32 9.22 22.42
CA LYS A 217 30.29 9.39 23.89
C LYS A 217 30.30 8.08 24.67
N GLY A 218 30.31 6.93 23.99
CA GLY A 218 30.41 5.62 24.61
C GLY A 218 29.09 5.09 25.20
N TYR A 219 27.94 5.63 24.82
CA TYR A 219 26.65 5.24 25.43
C TYR A 219 25.99 4.02 24.76
N LEU A 220 26.35 3.70 23.51
CA LEU A 220 25.78 2.59 22.72
C LEU A 220 26.83 1.54 22.36
N LEU A 221 27.70 1.19 23.30
CA LEU A 221 28.72 0.17 23.12
C LEU A 221 28.04 -1.20 23.01
N ASN A 222 28.40 -1.98 21.98
CA ASN A 222 27.92 -3.36 21.71
C ASN A 222 26.61 -3.54 20.93
N ILE A 223 25.96 -2.46 20.47
CA ILE A 223 24.77 -2.57 19.61
C ILE A 223 25.19 -2.47 18.14
N GLN A 224 24.91 -3.45 17.27
CA GLN A 224 25.10 -3.22 15.83
C GLN A 224 24.06 -2.20 15.36
N ILE A 225 24.46 -1.14 14.66
CA ILE A 225 23.53 -0.13 14.14
C ILE A 225 23.78 0.00 12.64
N ARG A 226 22.75 -0.27 11.85
CA ARG A 226 22.70 -0.18 10.39
C ARG A 226 21.71 0.92 10.02
N ALA A 227 21.99 1.67 8.98
CA ALA A 227 21.05 2.62 8.40
C ALA A 227 20.91 2.36 6.91
N GLU A 228 19.68 2.38 6.41
CA GLU A 228 19.37 2.03 5.04
C GLU A 228 18.53 3.10 4.35
N VAL A 229 18.91 3.40 3.10
CA VAL A 229 18.19 4.32 2.21
C VAL A 229 18.21 3.70 0.82
N GLU A 230 17.04 3.50 0.22
CA GLU A 230 16.90 3.04 -1.17
C GLU A 230 17.72 1.78 -1.52
N GLY A 231 17.74 0.80 -0.59
CA GLY A 231 18.46 -0.47 -0.79
C GLY A 231 19.99 -0.39 -0.60
N LYS A 232 20.52 0.77 -0.21
CA LYS A 232 21.92 0.93 0.21
C LYS A 232 22.00 1.01 1.73
N ALA A 233 23.04 0.44 2.30
CA ALA A 233 23.21 0.35 3.74
C ALA A 233 24.58 0.87 4.22
N VAL A 234 24.57 1.53 5.39
CA VAL A 234 25.78 1.90 6.13
C VAL A 234 25.70 1.37 7.56
N ILE A 235 26.84 0.98 8.12
CA ILE A 235 26.98 0.54 9.50
C ILE A 235 27.63 1.67 10.31
N ILE A 236 27.01 2.00 11.45
CA ILE A 236 27.62 2.88 12.46
C ILE A 236 28.52 2.02 13.34
N THR A 237 29.82 2.18 13.20
CA THR A 237 30.84 1.44 13.96
C THR A 237 30.83 1.78 15.45
N LYS A 238 31.47 0.95 16.30
CA LYS A 238 31.59 1.19 17.76
C LYS A 238 32.21 2.55 18.10
N LYS A 239 32.97 3.15 17.19
CA LYS A 239 33.60 4.48 17.32
C LYS A 239 32.72 5.63 16.79
N GLY A 240 31.45 5.38 16.48
CA GLY A 240 30.54 6.38 15.91
C GLY A 240 30.89 6.81 14.48
N LYS A 241 31.68 6.04 13.74
CA LYS A 241 32.02 6.30 12.32
C LYS A 241 31.15 5.46 11.39
N LEU A 242 30.84 6.00 10.21
CA LEU A 242 30.14 5.28 9.15
C LEU A 242 31.08 4.38 8.35
N LYS A 243 30.59 3.20 7.96
CA LYS A 243 31.20 2.30 6.98
C LYS A 243 30.12 1.79 6.03
N VAL A 244 30.45 1.66 4.75
CA VAL A 244 29.55 1.00 3.78
C VAL A 244 29.36 -0.45 4.18
N ASP A 245 28.13 -0.92 4.15
CA ASP A 245 27.84 -2.33 4.32
C ASP A 245 28.16 -3.07 3.00
N GLN A 246 29.20 -3.90 3.02
CA GLN A 246 29.65 -4.64 1.84
C GLN A 246 28.89 -5.97 1.64
N PHE A 247 28.03 -6.32 2.60
CA PHE A 247 27.20 -7.52 2.57
C PHE A 247 25.73 -7.07 2.44
N GLY A 248 25.38 -6.59 1.24
CA GLY A 248 23.99 -6.35 0.85
C GLY A 248 23.22 -7.64 0.77
#